data_AF-A0AAN0LZ33-F1
#
_entry.id   AF-A0AAN0LZ33-F1
#
_cell.length_a   1.000
_cell.length_b   1.000
_cell.length_c   1.000
_cell.angle_alpha   90.00
_cell.angle_beta   90.00
_cell.angle_gamma   90.00
#
_symmetry.space_group_name_H-M   'P 1'
#
loop_
_entity.id
_entity.type
_entity.pdbx_description
1 polymer ?
#
loop_
_entity_poly.entity_id
_entity_poly.type
_entity_poly.pdbx_seq_one_letter_code
_entity_poly.pdbx_strand_id
1 'polypeptide(L)' 'MERYFNTLKHECTNHNSFTTKERMDSIMNDFEQKWYNSKRTHTYNNGLSPNQIYINSTLV' A
#
# COMPACT_ATOMS: atom_id res chain seq x y z
N MET A 1 -13.15 -8.07 -0.07
CA MET A 1 -12.20 -7.16 0.59
C MET A 1 -10.80 -7.71 0.37
N GLU A 2 -9.92 -6.95 -0.27
CA GLU A 2 -8.54 -7.41 -0.50
C GLU A 2 -7.75 -7.44 0.81
N ARG A 3 -6.92 -8.47 1.00
CA ARG A 3 -6.25 -8.71 2.29
C ARG A 3 -4.94 -7.91 2.36
N TYR A 4 -5.00 -6.73 2.97
CA TYR A 4 -3.84 -5.83 3.18
C TYR A 4 -2.58 -6.58 3.62
N PHE A 5 -2.66 -7.34 4.72
CA PHE A 5 -1.51 -8.03 5.29
C PHE A 5 -0.93 -9.13 4.39
N ASN A 6 -1.73 -9.73 3.50
CA ASN A 6 -1.20 -10.69 2.54
C ASN A 6 -0.39 -9.98 1.46
N THR A 7 -0.92 -8.86 0.94
CA THR A 7 -0.20 -8.00 0.00
C THR A 7 1.08 -7.46 0.62
N LEU A 8 1.02 -6.93 1.84
CA LEU A 8 2.20 -6.43 2.57
C LEU A 8 3.28 -7.49 2.70
N LYS A 9 2.89 -8.74 3.05
CA LYS A 9 3.86 -9.82 3.14
C LYS A 9 4.46 -10.16 1.79
N HIS A 10 3.61 -10.37 0.79
CA HIS A 10 4.02 -10.83 -0.52
C HIS A 10 4.89 -9.81 -1.26
N GLU A 11 4.53 -8.53 -1.18
CA GLU A 11 5.13 -7.48 -2.01
C GLU A 11 6.23 -6.70 -1.29
N CYS A 12 6.29 -6.80 0.05
CA CYS A 12 7.23 -6.01 0.85
C CYS A 12 8.03 -6.87 1.83
N THR A 13 7.40 -7.41 2.88
CA THR A 13 8.18 -7.95 4.01
C THR A 13 8.94 -9.22 3.67
N ASN A 14 8.44 -10.06 2.76
CA ASN A 14 9.15 -11.27 2.33
C ASN A 14 10.38 -10.98 1.45
N HIS A 15 10.48 -9.76 0.90
CA HIS A 15 11.57 -9.34 0.01
C HIS A 15 12.59 -8.42 0.68
N ASN A 16 12.40 -8.09 1.96
CA ASN A 16 13.22 -7.12 2.66
C ASN A 16 13.77 -7.69 3.96
N SER A 17 15.00 -7.28 4.30
CA SER A 17 15.59 -7.53 5.61
C SER A 17 15.48 -6.27 6.47
N PHE A 18 14.92 -6.43 7.66
CA PHE A 18 14.69 -5.35 8.62
C PHE A 18 15.80 -5.36 9.67
N THR A 19 16.95 -4.77 9.31
CA THR A 19 18.16 -4.77 10.14
C THR A 19 18.14 -3.69 11.24
N THR A 20 17.40 -2.59 11.02
CA THR A 20 17.16 -1.55 12.01
C THR A 20 15.71 -1.08 11.95
N LYS A 21 15.26 -0.43 13.02
CA LYS A 21 13.92 0.16 13.07
C LYS A 21 13.74 1.24 12.00
N GLU A 22 14.73 2.09 11.80
CA GLU A 22 14.69 3.19 10.82
C GLU A 22 14.58 2.64 9.39
N ARG A 23 15.31 1.56 9.10
CA ARG A 23 15.23 0.90 7.79
C ARG A 23 13.84 0.29 7.57
N MET A 24 13.29 -0.35 8.59
CA MET A 24 11.93 -0.88 8.55
C MET A 24 10.90 0.23 8.32
N ASP A 25 10.97 1.30 9.12
CA ASP A 25 10.03 2.42 9.04
C ASP A 25 10.08 3.07 7.64
N SER A 26 11.28 3.24 7.07
CA SER A 26 11.44 3.75 5.70
C SER A 26 10.83 2.83 4.64
N ILE A 27 11.07 1.52 4.71
CA ILE A 27 10.52 0.55 3.76
C ILE A 27 8.99 0.49 3.87
N MET A 28 8.47 0.46 5.09
CA MET A 28 7.03 0.41 5.35
C MET A 28 6.34 1.67 4.84
N ASN A 29 6.90 2.85 5.10
CA ASN A 29 6.37 4.11 4.59
C ASN A 29 6.37 4.17 3.07
N ASP A 30 7.43 3.69 2.42
CA ASP A 30 7.52 3.65 0.96
C ASP A 30 6.49 2.67 0.36
N PHE A 31 6.33 1.48 0.98
CA PHE A 31 5.29 0.54 0.59
C PHE A 31 3.89 1.16 0.70
N GLU A 32 3.55 1.77 1.84
CA GLU A 32 2.22 2.29 2.08
C GLU A 32 1.92 3.53 1.23
N GLN A 33 2.76 4.55 1.30
CA GLN A 33 2.47 5.86 0.74
C GLN A 33 2.77 5.94 -0.76
N LYS A 34 3.91 5.37 -1.19
CA LYS A 34 4.35 5.50 -2.59
C LYS A 34 3.83 4.40 -3.52
N TRP A 35 3.30 3.31 -2.96
CA TRP A 35 2.79 2.20 -3.76
C TRP A 35 1.38 1.78 -3.41
N TYR A 36 1.12 1.28 -2.20
CA TYR A 36 -0.18 0.69 -1.84
C TYR A 36 -1.32 1.71 -1.95
N ASN A 37 -1.19 2.88 -1.31
CA ASN A 37 -2.25 3.89 -1.30
C ASN A 37 -2.34 4.67 -2.63
N SER A 38 -1.22 4.88 -3.31
CA SER A 38 -1.17 5.78 -4.47
C SER A 38 -1.27 5.09 -5.82
N LYS A 39 -0.73 3.87 -5.97
CA LYS A 39 -0.56 3.20 -7.28
C LYS A 39 -1.25 1.86 -7.40
N ARG A 40 -1.34 1.10 -6.31
CA ARG A 40 -1.86 -0.25 -6.35
C ARG A 40 -3.34 -0.21 -6.71
N THR A 41 -3.71 -0.85 -7.81
CA THR A 41 -5.10 -0.99 -8.23
C THR A 41 -5.79 -2.07 -7.41
N HIS A 42 -7.03 -1.83 -6.99
CA HIS A 42 -7.83 -2.82 -6.27
C HIS A 42 -9.05 -3.23 -7.09
N THR A 43 -9.30 -4.53 -7.23
CA THR A 43 -10.49 -5.03 -7.96
C THR A 43 -11.78 -4.57 -7.29
N TYR A 44 -11.78 -4.50 -5.95
CA TYR A 44 -12.91 -3.98 -5.19
C TYR A 44 -13.19 -2.49 -5.45
N ASN A 45 -12.16 -1.72 -5.80
CA ASN A 45 -12.26 -0.29 -6.08
C ASN A 45 -12.43 -0.01 -7.59
N ASN A 46 -12.94 -0.98 -8.37
CA ASN A 46 -13.06 -0.88 -9.82
C ASN A 46 -11.72 -0.54 -10.52
N GLY A 47 -10.61 -1.09 -10.01
CA GLY A 47 -9.28 -0.86 -10.54
C GLY A 47 -8.62 0.43 -10.06
N LEU A 48 -9.25 1.20 -9.17
CA LEU A 48 -8.67 2.41 -8.60
C LEU A 48 -7.80 2.13 -7.37
N SER A 49 -6.83 2.99 -7.12
CA SER A 49 -6.06 2.98 -5.88
C SER A 49 -6.86 3.57 -4.71
N PRO A 50 -6.45 3.28 -3.45
CA PRO A 50 -7.13 3.85 -2.28
C PRO A 50 -7.20 5.38 -2.31
N ASN A 51 -6.13 6.06 -2.72
CA ASN A 51 -6.12 7.51 -2.83
C ASN A 51 -7.08 8.02 -3.90
N GLN A 52 -7.21 7.32 -5.03
CA GLN A 52 -8.17 7.70 -6.07
C GLN A 52 -9.61 7.58 -5.56
N ILE A 53 -9.94 6.51 -4.81
CA ILE A 53 -11.25 6.38 -4.18
C ILE A 53 -11.51 7.53 -3.19
N TYR A 54 -10.53 7.84 -2.34
CA TYR A 54 -10.64 8.94 -1.38
C TYR A 54 -10.91 10.27 -2.09
N ILE A 55 -10.07 10.63 -3.07
CA ILE A 55 -10.22 11.86 -3.85
C ILE A 55 -11.61 11.93 -4.50
N ASN A 56 -12.04 10.86 -5.16
CA ASN A 56 -13.34 10.80 -5.82
C ASN A 56 -14.51 10.94 -4.83
N SER A 57 -14.35 10.46 -3.59
CA SER A 57 -15.37 10.58 -2.54
C SER A 57 -15.43 11.96 -1.88
N THR A 58 -14.38 12.78 -2.03
CA THR A 58 -14.31 14.13 -1.45
C THR A 58 -14.65 15.25 -2.45
N LEU A 59 -14.75 14.93 -3.74
CA LEU A 59 -15.08 15.86 -4.82
C LEU A 59 -16.58 15.87 -5.19
N VAL A 60 -17.42 15.22 -4.38
CA VAL A 60 -18.89 15.14 -4.50
C VAL A 60 -19.59 15.90 -3.39
#